data_AF-A0A1R4FSX7-F1
#
_entry.id   AF-A0A1R4FSX7-F1
#
_cell.length_a   1.000
_cell.length_b   1.000
_cell.length_c   1.000
_cell.angle_alpha   90.00
_cell.angle_beta   90.00
_cell.angle_gamma   90.00
#
_symmetry.space_group_name_H-M   'P 1'
#
loop_
_entity.id
_entity.type
_entity.pdbx_description
1 polymer ?
#
loop_
_entity_poly.entity_id
_entity_poly.type
_entity_poly.pdbx_seq_one_letter_code
_entity_poly.pdbx_strand_id
1 'polypeptide(L)'
;MLRGTLVDQLITKVGDTFTMQMHRLGDDYLMINHVVEFEPGRRISWQPAPGDTSRAKGNEPANVGIPAGYSWGYTLTPEDGNTTVVTETFDFSALPEDLRRTLRDGGAWIHGSNSVLQSMNDSLELLERISVRQEH
;
A
#
# COMPACT_ATOMS: atom_id res chain seq x y z
N MET A 1 9.53 3.47 8.53
CA MET A 1 9.00 2.96 9.81
C MET A 1 7.49 3.18 9.81
N LEU A 2 6.70 2.11 9.88
CA LEU A 2 5.25 2.23 10.03
C LEU A 2 4.96 2.52 11.51
N ARG A 3 4.30 3.63 11.84
CA ARG A 3 3.92 3.98 13.22
C ARG A 3 2.40 3.95 13.35
N GLY A 4 1.83 2.75 13.38
CA GLY A 4 0.43 2.53 13.76
C GLY A 4 -0.62 3.05 12.77
N THR A 5 -1.77 2.38 12.77
CA THR A 5 -3.01 2.84 12.14
C THR A 5 -3.65 3.89 13.04
N LEU A 6 -3.79 5.13 12.54
CA LEU A 6 -4.44 6.24 13.29
C LEU A 6 -5.97 6.13 13.32
N VAL A 7 -6.53 5.08 12.72
CA VAL A 7 -7.95 4.72 12.79
C VAL A 7 -8.05 3.20 12.79
N ASP A 8 -8.42 2.63 13.94
CA ASP A 8 -8.76 1.21 14.12
C ASP A 8 -10.15 0.95 13.52
N GLN A 9 -10.32 1.26 12.24
CA GLN A 9 -11.54 0.88 11.53
C GLN A 9 -11.28 -0.46 10.89
N LEU A 10 -11.97 -1.50 11.38
CA LEU A 10 -12.00 -2.77 10.67
C LEU A 10 -12.49 -2.52 9.25
N ILE A 11 -11.72 -3.01 8.29
CA ILE A 11 -12.14 -3.05 6.88
C ILE A 11 -13.20 -4.15 6.79
N THR A 12 -14.41 -3.76 6.41
CA THR A 12 -15.55 -4.67 6.35
C THR A 12 -16.11 -4.82 4.94
N LYS A 13 -15.83 -3.87 4.05
CA LYS A 13 -16.37 -3.84 2.68
C LYS A 13 -15.51 -2.99 1.74
N VAL A 14 -15.78 -3.16 0.46
CA VAL A 14 -15.34 -2.24 -0.60
C VAL A 14 -15.89 -0.85 -0.35
N GLY A 15 -15.06 0.17 -0.57
CA GLY A 15 -15.35 1.57 -0.29
C GLY A 15 -14.92 2.04 1.10
N ASP A 16 -14.57 1.12 2.01
CA ASP A 16 -13.93 1.51 3.27
C ASP A 16 -12.56 2.14 2.99
N THR A 17 -12.12 3.01 3.90
CA THR A 17 -10.81 3.65 3.82
C THR A 17 -10.05 3.46 5.12
N PHE A 18 -8.75 3.23 5.03
CA PHE A 18 -7.87 3.21 6.18
C PHE A 18 -6.67 4.12 5.95
N THR A 19 -6.25 4.83 7.00
CA THR A 19 -5.11 5.76 6.91
C THR A 19 -3.90 5.15 7.61
N MET A 20 -2.77 5.14 6.91
CA MET A 20 -1.49 4.66 7.44
C MET A 20 -0.56 5.85 7.66
N GLN A 21 0.04 5.92 8.84
CA GLN A 21 1.15 6.83 9.09
C GLN A 21 2.47 6.16 8.68
N MET A 22 3.13 6.79 7.73
CA MET A 22 4.36 6.35 7.11
C MET A 22 5.51 7.24 7.56
N HIS A 23 6.60 6.66 8.03
CA HIS A 23 7.85 7.39 8.29
C HIS A 23 8.90 6.96 7.27
N ARG A 24 9.41 7.87 6.43
CA ARG A 24 10.46 7.57 5.45
C ARG A 24 11.38 8.76 5.26
N LEU A 25 12.69 8.50 5.18
CA LEU A 25 13.73 9.53 4.99
C LEU A 25 13.66 10.67 6.04
N GLY A 26 13.28 10.34 7.28
CA GLY A 26 13.15 11.32 8.37
C GLY A 26 11.86 12.12 8.35
N ASP A 27 10.93 11.81 7.44
CA ASP A 27 9.70 12.55 7.22
C ASP A 27 8.47 11.65 7.49
N ASP A 28 7.51 12.18 8.25
CA ASP A 28 6.25 11.52 8.59
C ASP A 28 5.13 12.02 7.67
N TYR A 29 4.44 11.09 7.03
CA TYR A 29 3.34 11.39 6.12
C TYR A 29 2.20 10.38 6.28
N LEU A 30 1.02 10.76 5.83
CA LEU A 30 -0.20 9.98 5.84
C LEU A 30 -0.50 9.47 4.44
N MET A 31 -0.95 8.23 4.37
CA MET A 31 -1.50 7.62 3.16
C MET A 31 -2.92 7.15 3.46
N ILE A 32 -3.89 7.65 2.71
CA ILE A 32 -5.27 7.17 2.76
C ILE A 32 -5.38 6.05 1.74
N ASN A 33 -5.82 4.88 2.15
CA ASN A 33 -5.96 3.71 1.29
C ASN A 33 -7.45 3.42 1.10
N HIS A 34 -7.92 3.46 -0.14
CA HIS A 34 -9.31 3.20 -0.52
C HIS A 34 -9.48 1.74 -0.91
N VAL A 35 -10.27 0.98 -0.18
CA VAL A 35 -10.50 -0.44 -0.47
C VAL A 35 -11.37 -0.57 -1.72
N VAL A 36 -10.82 -1.22 -2.75
CA VAL A 36 -11.48 -1.46 -4.04
C VAL A 36 -11.90 -2.92 -4.21
N GLU A 37 -11.32 -3.83 -3.45
CA GLU A 37 -11.70 -5.24 -3.41
C GLU A 37 -11.54 -5.75 -1.98
N PHE A 38 -12.51 -6.53 -1.50
CA PHE A 38 -12.45 -7.10 -0.17
C PHE A 38 -13.21 -8.42 -0.10
N GLU A 39 -12.51 -9.48 0.28
CA GLU A 39 -13.02 -10.79 0.63
C GLU A 39 -12.38 -11.20 1.98
N PRO A 40 -13.15 -11.24 3.07
CA PRO A 40 -12.63 -11.52 4.40
C PRO A 40 -11.77 -12.80 4.44
N GLY A 41 -10.56 -12.69 4.99
CA GLY A 41 -9.63 -13.81 5.14
C GLY A 41 -9.02 -14.35 3.85
N ARG A 42 -9.31 -13.75 2.70
CA ARG A 42 -8.84 -14.24 1.39
C ARG A 42 -8.22 -13.18 0.51
N ARG A 43 -8.81 -11.99 0.42
CA ARG A 43 -8.32 -10.96 -0.50
C ARG A 43 -8.65 -9.56 -0.03
N ILE A 44 -7.71 -8.65 -0.24
CA ILE A 44 -7.95 -7.22 -0.09
C ILE A 44 -7.13 -6.48 -1.13
N SER A 45 -7.75 -5.54 -1.85
CA SER A 45 -7.08 -4.63 -2.77
C SER A 45 -7.47 -3.20 -2.45
N TRP A 46 -6.52 -2.27 -2.48
CA TRP A 46 -6.73 -0.87 -2.17
C TRP A 46 -5.94 0.06 -3.08
N GLN A 47 -6.48 1.27 -3.26
CA GLN A 47 -5.84 2.35 -3.99
C GLN A 47 -5.32 3.40 -3.01
N PRO A 48 -4.00 3.65 -2.97
CA PRO A 48 -3.44 4.66 -2.11
C PRO A 48 -3.66 6.07 -2.66
N ALA A 49 -3.85 7.00 -1.75
CA ALA A 49 -4.04 8.42 -1.95
C ALA A 49 -3.19 9.18 -0.91
N PRO A 50 -2.69 10.38 -1.25
CA PRO A 50 -1.97 11.22 -0.30
C PRO A 50 -2.93 11.63 0.84
N GLY A 51 -2.52 11.41 2.09
CA GLY A 51 -3.30 11.81 3.28
C GLY A 51 -3.00 13.23 3.76
N ASP A 52 -1.95 13.84 3.23
CA ASP A 52 -1.55 15.21 3.51
C ASP A 52 -1.00 15.90 2.26
N THR A 53 -0.90 17.23 2.34
CA THR A 53 -0.48 18.07 1.23
C THR A 53 0.94 17.81 0.79
N SER A 54 1.82 17.32 1.69
CA SER A 54 3.23 17.08 1.35
C SER A 54 3.40 15.99 0.28
N ARG A 55 2.44 15.06 0.20
CA ARG A 55 2.43 13.96 -0.77
C ARG A 55 1.43 14.17 -1.89
N ALA A 56 0.60 15.20 -1.80
CA ALA A 56 -0.32 15.57 -2.84
C ALA A 56 0.42 16.11 -4.07
N LYS A 57 -0.11 15.83 -5.27
CA LYS A 57 0.47 16.34 -6.52
C LYS A 57 0.58 17.87 -6.46
N GLY A 58 1.76 18.40 -6.78
CA GLY A 58 2.03 19.85 -6.74
C GLY A 58 2.01 20.47 -5.34
N ASN A 59 1.97 19.66 -4.27
CA ASN A 59 1.71 20.09 -2.90
C ASN A 59 0.38 20.83 -2.73
N GLU A 60 -0.61 20.53 -3.58
CA GLU A 60 -1.90 21.20 -3.59
C GLU A 60 -2.90 20.50 -2.66
N PRO A 61 -3.57 21.23 -1.74
CA PRO A 61 -4.59 20.65 -0.86
C PRO A 61 -5.75 19.98 -1.59
N ALA A 62 -6.08 20.46 -2.79
CA ALA A 62 -7.13 19.89 -3.63
C ALA A 62 -6.82 18.46 -4.10
N ASN A 63 -5.55 18.06 -4.07
CA ASN A 63 -5.10 16.73 -4.50
C ASN A 63 -4.96 15.73 -3.35
N VAL A 64 -5.24 16.14 -2.09
CA VAL A 64 -5.29 15.23 -0.93
C VAL A 64 -6.49 14.30 -1.05
N GLY A 65 -6.31 13.01 -0.76
CA GLY A 65 -7.34 11.99 -0.85
C GLY A 65 -7.71 11.56 -2.27
N ILE A 66 -7.04 12.08 -3.31
CA ILE A 66 -7.22 11.62 -4.68
C ILE A 66 -6.36 10.37 -4.92
N PRO A 67 -6.95 9.21 -5.26
CA PRO A 67 -6.20 7.99 -5.53
C PRO A 67 -5.18 8.17 -6.65
N ALA A 68 -3.99 7.61 -6.46
CA ALA A 68 -2.87 7.80 -7.38
C ALA A 68 -2.99 6.99 -8.69
N GLY A 69 -4.08 6.23 -8.87
CA GLY A 69 -4.36 5.49 -10.11
C GLY A 69 -3.68 4.11 -10.22
N TYR A 70 -3.07 3.63 -9.14
CA TYR A 70 -2.58 2.26 -9.00
C TYR A 70 -3.21 1.59 -7.78
N SER A 71 -3.18 0.28 -7.71
CA SER A 71 -3.70 -0.50 -6.59
C SER A 71 -2.70 -1.53 -6.10
N TRP A 72 -2.69 -1.70 -4.79
CA TRP A 72 -2.05 -2.81 -4.10
C TRP A 72 -3.09 -3.87 -3.79
N GLY A 73 -2.69 -5.13 -3.74
CA GLY A 73 -3.56 -6.22 -3.35
C GLY A 73 -2.80 -7.31 -2.62
N TYR A 74 -3.43 -7.87 -1.60
CA TYR A 74 -3.01 -9.10 -0.95
C TYR A 74 -4.01 -10.20 -1.23
N THR A 75 -3.52 -11.34 -1.69
CA THR A 75 -4.28 -12.59 -1.75
C THR A 75 -3.67 -13.57 -0.75
N LEU A 76 -4.51 -14.09 0.14
CA LEU A 76 -4.15 -15.02 1.19
C LEU A 76 -4.64 -16.41 0.77
N THR A 77 -3.69 -17.33 0.59
CA THR A 77 -3.98 -18.74 0.28
C THR A 77 -3.53 -19.59 1.48
N PRO A 78 -4.45 -20.26 2.18
CA PRO A 78 -4.06 -21.21 3.21
C PRO A 78 -3.41 -22.43 2.53
N GLU A 79 -2.17 -22.77 2.91
CA GLU A 79 -1.52 -23.99 2.40
C GLU A 79 -1.71 -25.16 3.37
N ASP A 80 -1.43 -24.98 4.67
CA ASP A 80 -1.57 -26.02 5.69
C ASP A 80 -1.90 -25.41 7.05
N GLY A 81 -2.25 -26.25 8.05
CA GLY A 81 -2.88 -25.89 9.33
C GLY A 81 -2.23 -24.82 10.22
N ASN A 82 -1.14 -24.18 9.80
CA ASN A 82 -0.60 -22.97 10.44
C ASN A 82 0.14 -22.00 9.48
N THR A 83 0.02 -22.18 8.15
CA THR A 83 0.75 -21.37 7.16
C THR A 83 -0.20 -20.75 6.14
N THR A 84 -0.09 -19.45 5.95
CA THR A 84 -0.80 -18.70 4.90
C THR A 84 0.19 -18.10 3.93
N VAL A 85 0.06 -18.43 2.66
CA VAL A 85 0.82 -17.78 1.58
C VAL A 85 0.16 -16.45 1.28
N VAL A 86 0.91 -15.36 1.46
CA VAL A 86 0.47 -14.01 1.10
C VAL A 86 1.10 -13.64 -0.24
N THR A 87 0.27 -13.48 -1.25
CA THR A 87 0.68 -12.96 -2.57
C THR A 87 0.38 -11.48 -2.63
N GLU A 88 1.42 -10.65 -2.69
CA GLU A 88 1.32 -9.22 -2.99
C GLU A 88 1.20 -9.00 -4.50
N THR A 89 0.21 -8.21 -4.90
CA THR A 89 -0.02 -7.80 -6.28
C THR A 89 0.02 -6.29 -6.35
N PHE A 90 0.80 -5.77 -7.28
CA PHE A 90 0.88 -4.35 -7.57
C PHE A 90 0.36 -4.10 -8.98
N ASP A 91 -0.87 -3.55 -9.10
CA ASP A 91 -1.47 -3.20 -10.38
C ASP A 91 -1.33 -1.70 -10.65
N PHE A 92 -0.63 -1.39 -11.74
CA PHE A 92 -0.41 -0.02 -12.22
C PHE A 92 -0.91 0.15 -13.65
N SER A 93 -1.83 -0.72 -14.08
CA SER A 93 -2.35 -0.77 -15.44
C SER A 93 -3.08 0.52 -15.83
N ALA A 94 -3.75 1.16 -14.85
CA ALA A 94 -4.50 2.39 -15.03
C ALA A 94 -3.64 3.68 -15.08
N LEU A 95 -2.33 3.58 -14.91
CA LEU A 95 -1.45 4.75 -15.01
C LEU A 95 -1.24 5.22 -16.47
N PRO A 96 -0.79 6.46 -16.69
CA PRO A 96 -0.33 6.91 -18.02
C PRO A 96 0.81 6.05 -18.56
N GLU A 97 0.91 5.90 -19.89
CA GLU A 97 1.89 4.99 -20.53
C GLU A 97 3.34 5.33 -20.18
N ASP A 98 3.71 6.61 -20.19
CA ASP A 98 5.06 7.04 -19.83
C ASP A 98 5.43 6.57 -18.42
N LEU A 99 4.48 6.65 -17.49
CA LEU A 99 4.66 6.21 -16.11
C LEU A 99 4.75 4.68 -16.01
N ARG A 100 3.91 3.96 -16.76
CA ARG A 100 3.97 2.50 -16.85
C ARG A 100 5.31 2.01 -17.42
N ARG A 101 5.91 2.76 -18.37
CA ARG A 101 7.22 2.45 -18.94
C ARG A 101 8.32 2.63 -17.89
N THR A 102 8.37 3.79 -17.23
CA THR A 102 9.31 4.06 -16.13
C THR A 102 9.24 2.99 -15.05
N LEU A 103 8.02 2.56 -14.70
CA LEU A 103 7.79 1.50 -13.73
C LEU A 103 8.37 0.15 -14.13
N ARG A 104 8.14 -0.24 -15.39
CA ARG A 104 8.64 -1.49 -15.94
C ARG A 104 10.17 -1.53 -16.02
N ASP A 105 10.78 -0.38 -16.31
CA ASP A 105 12.23 -0.23 -16.43
C ASP A 105 12.95 -0.14 -15.06
N GLY A 106 12.23 -0.34 -13.95
CA GLY A 106 12.79 -0.25 -12.59
C GLY A 106 13.15 1.17 -12.17
N GLY A 107 12.60 2.17 -12.88
CA GLY A 107 12.80 3.57 -12.57
C GLY A 107 12.29 3.95 -11.19
N ALA A 108 12.89 5.00 -10.61
CA ALA A 108 12.50 5.52 -9.31
C ALA A 108 11.02 5.93 -9.34
N TRP A 109 10.22 5.31 -8.50
CA TRP A 109 8.79 5.59 -8.48
C TRP A 109 8.21 5.36 -7.08
N ILE A 110 7.40 6.33 -6.67
CA ILE A 110 7.01 6.67 -5.29
C ILE A 110 8.13 7.38 -4.49
N HIS A 111 8.04 8.71 -4.50
CA HIS A 111 8.86 9.64 -3.71
C HIS A 111 10.37 9.59 -3.96
N GLY A 112 10.77 9.37 -5.22
CA GLY A 112 12.07 9.78 -5.74
C GLY A 112 13.31 8.94 -5.38
N SER A 113 13.17 7.82 -4.65
CA SER A 113 14.36 7.06 -4.24
C SER A 113 14.28 5.52 -4.28
N ASN A 114 13.10 4.90 -4.42
CA ASN A 114 13.01 3.43 -4.51
C ASN A 114 12.33 3.01 -5.82
N SER A 115 12.69 1.84 -6.34
CA SER A 115 11.91 1.16 -7.37
C SER A 115 10.67 0.49 -6.76
N VAL A 116 9.68 0.13 -7.60
CA VAL A 116 8.52 -0.66 -7.17
C VAL A 116 8.97 -1.97 -6.50
N LEU A 117 9.97 -2.64 -7.06
CA LEU A 117 10.47 -3.90 -6.51
C LEU A 117 11.01 -3.74 -5.09
N GLN A 118 11.75 -2.66 -4.82
CA GLN A 118 12.21 -2.36 -3.46
C GLN A 118 11.02 -2.09 -2.52
N SER A 119 10.03 -1.33 -2.97
CA SER A 119 8.83 -1.08 -2.18
C SER A 119 8.05 -2.37 -1.87
N MET A 120 7.97 -3.29 -2.83
CA MET A 120 7.35 -4.60 -2.63
C MET A 120 8.15 -5.46 -1.65
N ASN A 121 9.48 -5.49 -1.77
CA ASN A 121 10.34 -6.25 -0.86
C ASN A 121 10.25 -5.73 0.59
N ASP A 122 10.32 -4.41 0.77
CA ASP A 122 10.12 -3.75 2.08
C ASP A 122 8.75 -4.10 2.70
N SER A 123 7.72 -4.25 1.86
CA SER A 123 6.35 -4.59 2.30
C SER A 123 6.25 -6.07 2.71
N LEU A 124 6.86 -6.98 1.95
CA LEU A 124 6.94 -8.40 2.27
C LEU A 124 7.77 -8.66 3.54
N GLU A 125 8.93 -8.02 3.70
CA GLU A 125 9.76 -8.14 4.92
C GLU A 125 8.99 -7.66 6.17
N LEU A 126 8.13 -6.66 6.01
CA LEU A 126 7.26 -6.19 7.10
C LEU A 126 6.18 -7.23 7.45
N LEU A 127 5.57 -7.87 6.45
CA LEU A 127 4.59 -8.93 6.66
C LEU A 127 5.22 -10.17 7.31
N GLU A 128 6.43 -10.57 6.92
CA GLU A 128 7.17 -11.63 7.61
C GLU A 128 7.42 -11.27 9.08
N ARG A 129 7.81 -10.03 9.37
CA ARG A 129 7.99 -9.56 10.76
C ARG A 129 6.70 -9.52 11.57
N ILE A 130 5.53 -9.35 10.95
CA ILE A 130 4.23 -9.41 11.63
C ILE A 130 3.80 -10.86 11.84
N SER A 131 4.00 -11.72 10.85
CA SER A 131 3.69 -13.16 10.92
C SER A 131 4.54 -13.87 11.97
N VAL A 132 5.83 -13.52 12.08
CA VAL A 132 6.75 -14.05 13.11
C VAL A 132 6.44 -13.51 14.51
N ARG A 133 5.68 -12.41 14.64
CA ARG A 133 5.37 -11.78 15.94
C ARG A 133 4.00 -12.19 16.50
N GLN A 134 3.67 -13.47 16.41
CA GLN A 134 2.52 -14.09 17.08
C GLN A 134 2.97 -15.19 18.04
N GLU A 135 3.91 -14.89 18.95
CA GLU A 135 4.12 -15.67 20.18
C GLU A 135 4.56 -14.73 21.31
N HIS A 136 3.60 -14.34 22.16
CA HIS A 136 3.62 -14.48 23.63
C HIS A 136 2.40 -13.85 24.29
#